data_AF-A0A951M551-F1
#
_entry.id   AF-A0A951M551-F1
#
_cell.length_a   1.000
_cell.length_b   1.000
_cell.length_c   1.000
_cell.angle_alpha   90.00
_cell.angle_beta   90.00
_cell.angle_gamma   90.00
#
_symmetry.space_group_name_H-M   'P 1'
#
loop_
_entity.id
_entity.type
_entity.pdbx_description
1 polymer ?
#
loop_
_entity_poly.entity_id
_entity_poly.type
_entity_poly.pdbx_seq_one_letter_code
_entity_poly.pdbx_strand_id
1 'polypeptide(L)' 'MSNPRANQGLAFSRRFTKDGVSPFDMFEYDYRDSVIKNPNGEKVFEMNNVEVPKQWSQIATDILAQKYFRKAGVPQAD' A
#
# COMPACT_ATOMS: atom_id res chain seq x y z
N MET A 1 0.13 -31.05 -41.65
CA MET A 1 -0.06 -29.58 -41.54
C MET A 1 -0.52 -29.28 -40.12
N SER A 2 0.31 -28.64 -39.31
CA SER A 2 -0.01 -28.27 -37.92
C SER A 2 -0.91 -27.03 -37.90
N ASN A 3 -2.04 -27.13 -37.20
CA ASN A 3 -3.02 -26.05 -37.06
C ASN A 3 -2.38 -24.85 -36.28
N PRO A 4 -2.22 -23.66 -36.89
CA PRO A 4 -1.52 -22.53 -36.26
C PRO A 4 -2.29 -21.89 -35.08
N ARG A 5 -3.50 -22.38 -34.78
CA ARG A 5 -4.37 -21.85 -33.71
C ARG A 5 -4.37 -22.68 -32.41
N ALA A 6 -3.49 -23.66 -32.27
CA ALA A 6 -3.49 -24.57 -31.11
C ALA A 6 -2.76 -24.05 -29.86
N ASN A 7 -2.17 -22.84 -29.87
CA ASN A 7 -1.25 -22.38 -28.80
C ASN A 7 -1.53 -20.98 -28.23
N GLN A 8 -2.70 -20.38 -28.47
CA GLN A 8 -3.02 -19.10 -27.83
C GLN A 8 -3.75 -19.35 -26.50
N GLY A 9 -3.03 -19.14 -25.39
CA GLY A 9 -3.61 -19.07 -24.06
C GLY A 9 -4.59 -17.90 -23.92
N LEU A 10 -5.32 -17.87 -22.81
CA LEU A 10 -6.26 -16.79 -22.49
C LEU A 10 -5.56 -15.42 -22.54
N ALA A 11 -6.07 -14.52 -23.37
CA ALA A 11 -5.59 -13.14 -23.47
C ALA A 11 -6.43 -12.24 -22.56
N PHE A 12 -5.78 -11.50 -21.67
CA PHE A 12 -6.41 -10.52 -20.79
C PHE A 12 -5.90 -9.12 -21.10
N SER A 13 -6.83 -8.17 -21.22
CA SER A 13 -6.46 -6.75 -21.36
C SER A 13 -6.19 -6.15 -19.99
N ARG A 14 -5.08 -5.41 -19.88
CA ARG A 14 -4.77 -4.62 -18.67
C ARG A 14 -5.75 -3.46 -18.53
N ARG A 15 -6.18 -3.16 -17.30
CA ARG A 15 -7.12 -2.07 -17.00
C ARG A 15 -6.49 -0.97 -16.13
N PHE A 16 -5.75 -1.34 -15.09
CA PHE A 16 -5.16 -0.42 -14.12
C PHE A 16 -3.63 -0.52 -14.03
N THR A 17 -3.00 -1.28 -14.92
CA THR A 17 -1.56 -1.51 -14.95
C THR A 17 -1.01 -1.26 -16.35
N LYS A 18 0.27 -0.95 -16.43
CA LYS A 18 1.00 -0.79 -17.69
C LYS A 18 2.03 -1.90 -17.83
N ASP A 19 2.25 -2.34 -19.07
CA ASP A 19 3.30 -3.33 -19.34
C ASP A 19 4.67 -2.73 -19.01
N GLY A 20 5.52 -3.50 -18.34
CA GLY A 20 6.86 -3.06 -17.94
C GLY A 20 6.92 -1.99 -16.84
N VAL A 21 5.81 -1.59 -16.22
CA VAL A 21 5.77 -0.59 -15.15
C VAL A 21 5.33 -1.24 -13.85
N SER A 22 6.09 -1.01 -12.76
CA SER A 22 5.67 -1.42 -11.43
C SER A 22 4.40 -0.66 -11.03
N PRO A 23 3.36 -1.33 -10.51
CA PRO A 23 2.17 -0.63 -10.03
C PRO A 23 2.44 0.42 -8.96
N PHE A 24 3.52 0.27 -8.18
CA PHE A 24 3.91 1.25 -7.17
C PHE A 24 4.42 2.54 -7.81
N ASP A 25 5.15 2.46 -8.93
CA ASP A 25 5.66 3.64 -9.65
C ASP A 25 4.56 4.43 -10.36
N MET A 26 3.32 3.92 -10.36
CA MET A 26 2.15 4.57 -10.98
C MET A 26 1.48 5.60 -10.06
N PHE A 27 1.93 5.76 -8.81
CA PHE A 27 1.36 6.68 -7.84
C PHE A 27 2.41 7.69 -7.33
N GLU A 28 1.96 8.91 -7.02
CA GLU A 28 2.75 9.86 -6.23
C GLU A 28 2.56 9.56 -4.73
N TYR A 29 3.65 9.61 -3.98
CA TYR A 29 3.67 9.38 -2.54
C TYR A 29 4.04 10.65 -1.78
N ASP A 30 3.52 10.76 -0.55
CA ASP A 30 3.96 11.72 0.44
C ASP A 30 4.17 11.04 1.81
N TYR A 31 4.95 11.69 2.66
CA TYR A 31 5.18 11.26 4.03
C TYR A 31 4.19 11.96 4.95
N ARG A 32 3.56 11.20 5.83
CA ARG A 32 2.61 11.71 6.82
C ARG A 32 2.82 11.07 8.17
N ASP A 33 2.52 11.84 9.21
CA ASP A 33 2.53 11.34 10.59
C ASP A 33 1.13 10.87 10.97
N SER A 34 1.06 9.71 11.62
CA SER A 34 -0.18 9.19 12.20
C SER A 34 -0.11 9.33 13.71
N VAL A 35 -1.02 10.12 14.28
CA VAL A 35 -1.08 10.36 15.72
C VAL A 35 -2.51 10.13 16.20
N ILE A 36 -2.68 9.07 17.00
CA ILE A 36 -3.97 8.74 17.60
C ILE A 36 -3.93 9.15 19.06
N LYS A 37 -4.82 10.07 19.44
CA LYS A 37 -4.96 10.56 20.82
C LYS A 37 -6.23 10.04 21.46
N ASN A 38 -6.20 9.85 22.77
CA ASN A 38 -7.42 9.61 23.54
C ASN A 38 -8.18 10.95 23.76
N PRO A 39 -9.39 10.92 24.35
CA PRO A 39 -10.14 12.15 24.64
C PRO A 39 -9.45 13.11 25.63
N ASN A 40 -8.52 12.62 26.45
CA ASN A 40 -7.77 13.47 27.39
C ASN A 40 -6.54 14.14 26.73
N GLY A 41 -6.26 13.83 25.46
CA GLY A 41 -5.19 14.43 24.65
C GLY A 41 -3.88 13.63 24.65
N GLU A 42 -3.76 12.59 25.46
CA GLU A 42 -2.59 11.70 25.49
C GLU A 42 -2.51 10.85 24.21
N LYS A 43 -1.28 10.70 23.69
CA LYS A 43 -1.02 9.91 22.48
C LYS A 43 -1.08 8.42 22.83
N VAL A 44 -2.02 7.71 22.21
CA VAL A 44 -2.20 6.26 22.34
C VAL A 44 -1.36 5.52 21.29
N PHE A 45 -1.12 6.16 20.14
CA PHE A 45 -0.28 5.65 19.08
C PHE A 45 0.33 6.82 18.29
N GLU A 46 1.59 6.68 17.90
CA GLU A 46 2.29 7.65 17.08
C GLU A 46 3.25 6.90 16.14
N MET A 47 3.18 7.24 14.86
CA MET A 47 4.11 6.76 13.85
C MET A 47 4.40 7.88 12.86
N ASN A 48 5.67 8.23 12.73
CA ASN A 48 6.11 9.33 11.89
C ASN A 48 6.60 8.81 10.54
N ASN A 49 6.56 9.66 9.52
CA ASN A 49 7.07 9.39 8.18
C ASN A 49 6.46 8.14 7.52
N VAL A 50 5.14 7.98 7.61
CA VAL A 50 4.41 6.94 6.89
C VAL A 50 4.27 7.35 5.42
N GLU A 51 4.88 6.59 4.52
CA GLU A 51 4.80 6.82 3.07
C GLU A 51 3.49 6.27 2.52
N VAL A 52 2.65 7.14 1.97
CA VAL A 52 1.32 6.79 1.44
C VAL A 52 1.05 7.49 0.12
N PRO A 53 0.14 6.96 -0.71
CA PRO A 53 -0.31 7.67 -1.89
C PRO A 53 -0.88 9.04 -1.52
N LYS A 54 -0.39 10.09 -2.19
CA LYS A 54 -0.74 11.49 -1.93
C LYS A 54 -2.23 11.78 -1.94
N GLN A 55 -3.01 11.04 -2.73
CA GLN A 55 -4.46 11.18 -2.83
C GLN A 55 -5.24 10.62 -1.61
N TRP A 56 -4.60 9.88 -0.72
CA TRP A 56 -5.25 9.34 0.47
C TRP A 56 -5.57 10.44 1.48
N SER A 57 -6.60 10.22 2.30
CA SER A 57 -6.88 11.11 3.43
C SER A 57 -5.97 10.79 4.62
N GLN A 58 -5.90 11.73 5.58
CA GLN A 58 -5.26 11.45 6.87
C GLN A 58 -5.90 10.23 7.56
N ILE A 59 -7.23 10.12 7.51
CA ILE A 59 -7.97 8.98 8.08
C ILE A 59 -7.53 7.65 7.46
N ALA A 60 -7.31 7.61 6.13
CA ALA A 60 -6.82 6.39 5.47
C ALA A 60 -5.40 6.04 5.92
N THR A 61 -4.54 7.06 6.11
CA THR A 61 -3.18 6.89 6.65
C THR A 61 -3.22 6.34 8.08
N ASP A 62 -4.10 6.89 8.92
CA ASP A 62 -4.27 6.44 10.30
C ASP A 62 -4.79 5.01 10.38
N ILE A 63 -5.76 4.64 9.53
CA ILE A 63 -6.26 3.26 9.43
C ILE A 63 -5.14 2.30 9.00
N LEU A 64 -4.32 2.68 8.01
CA LEU A 64 -3.18 1.87 7.56
C LEU A 64 -2.20 1.65 8.70
N ALA A 65 -1.70 2.73 9.30
CA ALA A 65 -0.70 2.68 10.36
C ALA A 65 -1.22 1.89 11.57
N GLN A 66 -2.47 2.15 11.96
CA GLN A 66 -3.10 1.44 13.07
C GLN A 66 -3.33 -0.03 12.74
N LYS A 67 -3.62 -0.47 11.51
CA LYS A 67 -3.94 -1.90 11.25
C LYS A 67 -2.72 -2.74 10.90
N TYR A 68 -1.80 -2.19 10.10
CA TYR A 68 -0.76 -2.97 9.44
C TYR A 68 0.64 -2.71 9.97
N PHE A 69 0.88 -1.57 10.63
CA PHE A 69 2.22 -1.23 11.16
C PHE A 69 2.36 -1.49 12.66
N ARG A 70 1.45 -2.28 13.24
CA ARG A 70 1.61 -2.77 14.62
C ARG A 70 2.79 -3.75 14.67
N LYS A 71 3.79 -3.45 15.49
CA LYS A 71 5.00 -4.30 15.70
C LYS A 71 4.74 -5.64 16.42
N ALA A 72 3.49 -5.95 16.79
CA ALA A 72 3.20 -7.20 17.49
C ALA A 72 3.39 -8.40 16.56
N GLY A 73 4.50 -9.14 16.74
CA GLY A 73 4.81 -10.37 15.98
C GLY A 73 5.82 -10.20 14.85
N VAL A 74 6.43 -9.02 14.65
CA VAL A 74 7.58 -8.88 13.74
C VAL A 74 8.84 -9.31 14.51
N PRO A 75 9.56 -10.36 14.08
CA PRO A 75 10.82 -10.76 14.71
C PRO A 75 11.78 -9.58 14.67
N GLN A 76 12.36 -9.22 15.81
CA GLN A 76 13.52 -8.33 15.81
C GLN A 76 14.75 -9.17 15.45
N ALA A 77 15.65 -8.60 14.66
CA ALA A 77 16.97 -9.17 14.51
C ALA A 77 17.68 -9.14 15.87
N ASP A 78 18.38 -10.23 16.20
CA ASP A 78 19.17 -10.38 17.43
C ASP A 78 20.26 -9.32 17.58
#